data_AF-T1BU25-F1
#
_entry.id   AF-T1BU25-F1
#
_cell.length_a   1.000
_cell.length_b   1.000
_cell.length_c   1.000
_cell.angle_alpha   90.00
_cell.angle_beta   90.00
_cell.angle_gamma   90.00
#
_symmetry.space_group_name_H-M   'P 1'
#
loop_
_entity.id
_entity.type
_entity.pdbx_description
1 polymer ?
#
loop_
_entity_poly.entity_id
_entity_poly.type
_entity_poly.pdbx_seq_one_letter_code
_entity_poly.pdbx_strand_id
1 'polypeptide(L)'
;MPHLLVAGTTGSGKSVALNAMVLSLLYKAAPSDVRMIMIDPKMLELSVYQNIPHLLAPVVTDMKEAANALRWCVARWSGATS
;
A
#
# COMPACT_ATOMS: atom_id res chain seq x y z
N MET A 1 -4.76 9.77 12.54
CA MET A 1 -4.98 10.47 11.25
C MET A 1 -5.60 9.46 10.29
N PRO A 2 -6.73 9.75 9.63
CA PRO A 2 -7.36 8.79 8.73
C PRO A 2 -6.58 8.62 7.41
N HIS A 3 -5.85 9.65 6.97
CA HIS A 3 -5.02 9.65 5.76
C HIS A 3 -3.75 10.49 5.96
N LEU A 4 -2.70 10.19 5.20
CA LEU A 4 -1.39 10.85 5.28
C LEU A 4 -0.82 11.08 3.86
N LEU A 5 -0.29 12.28 3.61
CA LEU A 5 0.49 12.62 2.41
C LEU A 5 1.96 12.80 2.80
N VAL A 6 2.86 12.12 2.10
CA VAL A 6 4.31 12.19 2.33
C VAL A 6 5.01 12.73 1.08
N ALA A 7 5.80 13.80 1.23
CA ALA A 7 6.56 14.42 0.16
C ALA A 7 8.01 14.68 0.61
N GLY A 8 8.95 14.75 -0.34
CA GLY A 8 10.36 15.00 -0.07
C GLY A 8 11.21 14.88 -1.34
N THR A 9 12.36 15.56 -1.36
CA THR A 9 13.35 15.49 -2.44
C THR A 9 14.16 14.19 -2.38
N THR A 10 14.84 13.82 -3.46
CA THR A 10 15.77 12.67 -3.46
C THR A 10 16.81 12.83 -2.36
N GLY A 11 17.06 11.77 -1.58
CA GLY A 11 18.01 11.81 -0.45
C GLY A 11 17.46 12.35 0.86
N SER A 12 16.24 12.90 0.90
CA SER A 12 15.62 13.42 2.14
C SER A 12 15.14 12.34 3.13
N GLY A 13 15.28 11.05 2.79
CA GLY A 13 14.84 9.94 3.65
C GLY A 13 13.38 9.52 3.47
N LYS A 14 12.65 10.04 2.46
CA LYS A 14 11.25 9.67 2.18
C LYS A 14 11.03 8.15 2.12
N SER A 15 11.87 7.44 1.38
CA SER A 15 11.75 5.99 1.21
C SER A 15 12.01 5.23 2.52
N VAL A 16 12.98 5.70 3.32
CA VAL A 16 13.28 5.14 4.65
C VAL A 16 12.07 5.32 5.57
N ALA A 17 11.48 6.52 5.61
CA ALA A 17 10.29 6.80 6.40
C ALA A 17 9.09 5.93 5.98
N LEU A 18 8.91 5.73 4.67
CA LEU A 18 7.83 4.88 4.14
C LEU A 18 8.01 3.43 4.57
N ASN A 19 9.21 2.87 4.43
CA ASN A 19 9.50 1.51 4.90
C ASN A 19 9.35 1.37 6.41
N ALA A 20 9.78 2.36 7.20
CA ALA A 20 9.57 2.37 8.65
C ALA A 20 8.08 2.32 9.02
N MET A 21 7.22 3.05 8.29
CA MET A 21 5.77 2.97 8.49
C MET A 21 5.21 1.59 8.17
N VAL A 22 5.55 1.01 7.01
CA VAL A 22 5.10 -0.33 6.62
C VAL A 22 5.55 -1.38 7.64
N LEU A 23 6.83 -1.37 8.01
CA LEU A 23 7.37 -2.29 9.02
C LEU A 23 6.71 -2.13 10.39
N SER A 24 6.37 -0.90 10.79
CA SER A 24 5.68 -0.68 12.07
C SER A 24 4.29 -1.34 12.13
N LEU A 25 3.60 -1.42 10.99
CA LEU A 25 2.33 -2.15 10.86
C LEU A 25 2.56 -3.65 10.88
N LEU A 26 3.51 -4.14 10.07
CA LEU A 26 3.84 -5.56 10.00
C LEU A 26 4.30 -6.14 11.35
N TYR A 27 4.97 -5.33 12.17
CA TYR A 27 5.43 -5.75 13.49
C TYR A 27 4.31 -5.85 14.53
N LYS A 28 3.19 -5.14 14.33
CA LYS A 28 2.13 -4.98 15.34
C LYS A 28 0.80 -5.65 14.96
N ALA A 29 0.56 -5.91 13.68
CA ALA A 29 -0.73 -6.35 13.17
C ALA A 29 -0.60 -7.66 12.39
N ALA A 30 -1.48 -8.60 12.68
CA ALA A 30 -1.63 -9.80 11.86
C ALA A 30 -2.33 -9.45 10.54
N PRO A 31 -2.22 -10.28 9.49
CA PRO A 31 -2.93 -10.09 8.23
C PRO A 31 -4.47 -10.01 8.38
N SER A 32 -5.03 -10.59 9.44
CA SER A 32 -6.45 -10.48 9.78
C SER A 32 -6.86 -9.07 10.18
N ASP A 33 -5.93 -8.31 10.76
CA ASP A 33 -6.19 -7.01 11.36
C ASP A 33 -5.92 -5.89 10.35
N VAL A 34 -4.89 -6.06 9.52
CA VAL A 34 -4.49 -5.08 8.50
C VAL A 34 -4.21 -5.78 7.17
N ARG A 35 -4.88 -5.30 6.13
CA ARG A 35 -4.67 -5.69 4.74
C ARG A 35 -4.22 -4.49 3.92
N MET A 36 -3.29 -4.72 2.98
CA MET A 36 -2.61 -3.67 2.23
C MET A 36 -2.78 -3.86 0.72
N ILE A 37 -2.95 -2.73 0.02
CA ILE A 37 -2.74 -2.62 -1.42
C ILE A 37 -1.53 -1.71 -1.59
N MET A 38 -0.51 -2.19 -2.29
CA MET A 38 0.72 -1.44 -2.57
C MET A 38 0.77 -1.09 -4.05
N ILE A 39 1.05 0.17 -4.37
CA ILE A 39 1.10 0.68 -5.74
C ILE A 39 2.49 1.31 -5.95
N ASP A 40 3.28 0.72 -6.85
CA ASP A 40 4.65 1.17 -7.16
C ASP A 40 4.89 1.16 -8.67
N PRO A 41 4.40 2.18 -9.40
CA PRO A 41 4.47 2.22 -10.86
C PRO A 41 5.90 2.39 -11.38
N LYS A 42 6.85 2.74 -10.50
CA LYS A 42 8.27 2.87 -10.84
C LYS A 42 9.09 1.68 -10.37
N MET A 43 8.49 0.75 -9.63
CA MET A 43 9.12 -0.46 -9.08
C MET A 43 10.41 -0.16 -8.28
N LEU A 44 10.41 0.91 -7.49
CA LEU A 44 11.61 1.38 -6.80
C LEU A 44 11.70 0.90 -5.36
N GLU A 45 10.59 0.84 -4.64
CA GLU A 45 10.62 0.81 -3.17
C GLU A 45 9.73 -0.30 -2.59
N LEU A 46 8.59 -0.60 -3.22
CA LEU A 46 7.59 -1.50 -2.62
C LEU A 46 7.67 -2.94 -3.13
N SER A 47 8.38 -3.19 -4.23
CA SER A 47 8.54 -4.53 -4.79
C SER A 47 9.11 -5.55 -3.80
N VAL A 48 9.87 -5.10 -2.79
CA VAL A 48 10.40 -5.95 -1.71
C VAL A 48 9.31 -6.60 -0.85
N TYR A 49 8.13 -6.00 -0.79
CA TYR A 49 6.98 -6.50 -0.03
C TYR A 49 6.13 -7.50 -0.82
N GLN A 50 6.54 -7.87 -2.03
CA GLN A 50 5.81 -8.83 -2.83
C GLN A 50 5.60 -10.14 -2.05
N ASN A 51 4.40 -10.72 -2.16
CA ASN A 51 3.98 -11.99 -1.55
C ASN A 51 3.89 -12.03 -0.01
N ILE A 52 3.96 -10.90 0.69
CA ILE A 52 3.64 -10.89 2.14
C ILE A 52 2.13 -11.21 2.34
N PRO A 53 1.75 -11.89 3.43
CA PRO A 53 0.37 -12.31 3.67
C PRO A 53 -0.62 -11.14 3.86
N HIS A 54 -0.11 -9.95 4.20
CA HIS A 54 -0.93 -8.74 4.35
C HIS A 54 -1.43 -8.18 3.02
N LEU A 55 -0.82 -8.53 1.87
CA LEU A 55 -1.23 -8.00 0.58
C LEU A 55 -2.60 -8.55 0.11
N LEU A 56 -3.44 -7.68 -0.43
CA LEU A 56 -4.72 -8.04 -1.07
C LEU A 56 -4.57 -8.45 -2.53
N ALA A 57 -3.52 -7.96 -3.17
CA ALA A 57 -3.15 -8.22 -4.56
C ALA A 57 -1.63 -8.12 -4.68
N PRO A 58 -1.01 -8.63 -5.75
CA PRO A 58 0.38 -8.31 -6.07
C PRO A 58 0.64 -6.80 -6.06
N VAL A 59 1.90 -6.40 -5.85
CA VAL A 59 2.28 -4.99 -5.90
C VAL A 59 1.91 -4.45 -7.29
N VAL A 60 1.03 -3.45 -7.31
CA VAL A 60 0.46 -2.92 -8.55
C VAL A 60 1.46 -1.98 -9.21
N THR A 61 1.86 -2.31 -10.43
CA THR A 61 2.81 -1.52 -11.22
C THR A 61 2.13 -0.79 -12.38
N ASP A 62 1.04 -1.35 -12.92
CA ASP A 62 0.26 -0.71 -13.97
C ASP A 62 -0.67 0.39 -13.41
N MET A 63 -0.66 1.57 -14.05
CA MET A 63 -1.43 2.72 -13.58
C MET A 63 -2.95 2.56 -13.79
N LYS A 64 -3.39 1.75 -14.76
CA LYS A 64 -4.81 1.44 -14.94
C LYS A 64 -5.29 0.49 -13.86
N GLU A 65 -4.47 -0.49 -13.50
CA GLU A 65 -4.73 -1.38 -12.36
C GLU A 65 -4.75 -0.60 -11.03
N ALA A 66 -3.87 0.39 -10.86
CA ALA A 66 -3.89 1.27 -9.69
C ALA A 66 -5.24 2.00 -9.53
N ALA A 67 -5.79 2.54 -10.63
CA ALA A 67 -7.10 3.17 -10.63
C ALA A 67 -8.22 2.18 -10.28
N ASN A 68 -8.12 0.93 -10.74
CA ASN A 68 -9.08 -0.13 -10.41
C ASN A 68 -8.99 -0.56 -8.95
N ALA A 69 -7.79 -0.64 -8.39
CA ALA A 69 -7.58 -0.94 -6.97
C ALA A 69 -8.22 0.15 -6.07
N LEU A 70 -8.08 1.42 -6.43
CA LEU A 70 -8.74 2.52 -5.73
C LEU A 70 -10.27 2.46 -5.86
N ARG A 71 -10.81 2.15 -7.05
CA ARG A 71 -12.26 1.93 -7.24
C ARG A 71 -12.77 0.78 -6.38
N TRP A 72 -12.01 -0.30 -6.28
CA TRP A 72 -12.33 -1.42 -5.41
C TRP A 72 -12.38 -0.99 -3.93
N CYS A 73 -11.44 -0.17 -3.46
CA CYS A 73 -11.47 0.37 -2.10
C CYS A 73 -12.76 1.15 -1.80
N VAL A 74 -13.24 1.96 -2.76
CA VAL A 74 -14.51 2.69 -2.62
C VAL A 74 -15.70 1.74 -2.58
N ALA A 75 -15.76 0.78 -3.51
CA ALA A 75 -16.86 -0.19 -3.59
C ALA A 75 -16.94 -1.10 -2.35
N ARG A 76 -15.78 -1.52 -1.81
CA ARG A 76 -15.66 -2.29 -0.58
C ARG A 76 -16.21 -1.50 0.61
N TRP A 77 -15.96 -0.20 0.65
CA TRP A 77 -16.39 0.67 1.74
C TRP A 77 -17.88 1.03 1.67
N SER A 78 -18.43 1.18 0.47
CA SER A 78 -19.86 1.45 0.27
C SER A 78 -20.77 0.23 0.51
N GLY A 79 -20.21 -0.93 0.85
CA GLY A 79 -20.97 -2.16 1.03
C GLY A 79 -21.59 -2.70 -0.28
N ALA A 80 -21.15 -2.19 -1.44
CA ALA A 80 -21.68 -2.56 -2.75
C ALA A 80 -21.19 -3.95 -3.26
N THR A 81 -20.75 -4.81 -2.34
CA THR A 81 -20.42 -6.21 -2.65
C THR A 81 -21.58 -7.09 -2.20
N SER A 82 -22.59 -7.20 -3.07
CA SER A 82 -23.50 -8.35 -3.18
C SER A 82 -23.05 -9.21 -4.35
#